data_AF-A0A838RKI1-F1
#
_entry.id   AF-A0A838RKI1-F1
#
_cell.length_a   1.000
_cell.length_b   1.000
_cell.length_c   1.000
_cell.angle_alpha   90.00
_cell.angle_beta   90.00
_cell.angle_gamma   90.00
#
_symmetry.space_group_name_H-M   'P 1'
#
loop_
_entity.id
_entity.type
_entity.pdbx_description
1 polymer ?
#
loop_
_entity_poly.entity_id
_entity_poly.type
_entity_poly.pdbx_seq_one_letter_code
_entity_poly.pdbx_strand_id
1 'polypeptide(L)' 'MSAPVSLQAVVEELDMLSDESFAYLHLPTGEIVTLTREELEAAEREADLAAYPDWQQEAIRQAQDLLASGAAKR' A
#
# COMPACT_ATOMS: atom_id res chain seq x y z
N MET A 1 -18.60 -0.32 -3.90
CA MET A 1 -18.44 0.61 -5.06
C MET A 1 -17.00 1.08 -5.00
N SER A 2 -16.22 0.91 -6.07
CA SER A 2 -14.83 1.41 -6.09
C SER A 2 -14.82 2.89 -6.43
N ALA A 3 -13.95 3.65 -5.79
CA ALA A 3 -13.79 5.07 -6.08
C ALA A 3 -13.12 5.26 -7.46
N PRO A 4 -13.48 6.31 -8.22
CA PRO A 4 -12.81 6.64 -9.48
C PRO A 4 -11.36 7.07 -9.22
N VAL A 5 -10.43 6.59 -10.05
CA VAL A 5 -9.00 6.91 -9.97
C VAL A 5 -8.52 7.63 -11.23
N SER A 6 -7.60 8.58 -11.08
CA SER A 6 -6.92 9.22 -12.21
C SER A 6 -5.88 8.29 -12.81
N LEU A 7 -6.03 7.94 -14.10
CA LEU A 7 -5.01 7.17 -14.82
C LEU A 7 -3.67 7.92 -14.90
N GLN A 8 -3.69 9.25 -14.91
CA GLN A 8 -2.46 10.04 -14.88
C GLN A 8 -1.71 9.86 -13.56
N ALA A 9 -2.42 9.88 -12.42
CA ALA A 9 -1.80 9.63 -11.11
C ALA A 9 -1.20 8.21 -11.03
N VAL A 10 -1.85 7.22 -11.66
CA VAL A 10 -1.30 5.86 -11.76
C VAL A 10 0.01 5.85 -12.55
N VAL A 11 0.07 6.53 -13.69
CA VAL A 11 1.29 6.61 -14.50
C VAL A 11 2.42 7.33 -13.74
N GLU A 12 2.11 8.42 -13.07
CA GLU A 12 3.09 9.20 -12.28
C GLU A 12 3.70 8.35 -11.15
N GLU A 13 2.91 7.56 -10.43
CA GLU A 13 3.41 6.65 -9.40
C GLU A 13 4.25 5.52 -10.00
N LEU A 14 3.81 4.92 -11.11
CA LEU A 14 4.57 3.86 -11.79
C LEU A 14 5.94 4.35 -12.28
N ASP A 15 6.05 5.61 -12.72
CA ASP A 15 7.31 6.22 -13.11
C ASP A 15 8.26 6.47 -11.91
N MET A 16 7.70 6.62 -10.70
CA MET A 16 8.45 6.80 -9.46
C MET A 16 8.81 5.48 -8.75
N LEU A 17 8.25 4.35 -9.18
CA LEU A 17 8.55 3.05 -8.59
C LEU A 17 10.01 2.65 -8.78
N SER A 18 10.58 2.16 -7.68
CA SER A 18 11.85 1.44 -7.64
C SER A 18 11.63 -0.07 -7.55
N ASP A 19 12.67 -0.88 -7.82
CA ASP A 19 12.61 -2.34 -7.76
C ASP A 19 12.18 -2.91 -6.39
N GLU A 20 12.32 -2.13 -5.31
CA GLU A 20 11.99 -2.55 -3.94
C GLU A 20 10.61 -2.05 -3.47
N SER A 21 9.91 -1.29 -4.30
CA SER A 21 8.61 -0.69 -4.01
C SER A 21 7.51 -1.20 -4.93
N PHE A 22 6.29 -1.24 -4.42
CA PHE A 22 5.08 -1.70 -5.07
C PHE A 22 4.00 -0.62 -4.92
N ALA A 23 3.41 -0.17 -6.02
CA ALA A 23 2.24 0.70 -5.98
C ALA A 23 0.97 -0.13 -5.97
N TYR A 24 0.06 0.22 -5.06
CA TYR A 24 -1.24 -0.41 -4.87
C TYR A 24 -2.36 0.60 -4.99
N LEU A 25 -3.45 0.22 -5.65
CA LEU A 25 -4.66 1.04 -5.69
C LEU A 25 -5.61 0.64 -4.55
N HIS A 26 -5.82 1.54 -3.61
CA HIS A 26 -6.81 1.37 -2.55
C HIS A 26 -8.22 1.60 -3.10
N LEU A 27 -8.89 0.51 -3.50
CA LEU A 27 -10.20 0.55 -4.18
C LEU A 27 -11.31 1.34 -3.44
N PRO A 28 -11.40 1.33 -2.09
CA PRO A 28 -12.40 2.10 -1.37
C PRO A 28 -12.22 3.62 -1.50
N THR A 29 -10.98 4.13 -1.46
CA THR A 29 -10.70 5.59 -1.51
C THR A 29 -10.30 6.09 -2.89
N GLY A 30 -9.78 5.20 -3.75
CA GLY A 30 -9.24 5.54 -5.07
C GLY A 30 -7.82 6.08 -5.01
N GLU A 31 -7.16 5.99 -3.86
CA GLU A 31 -5.80 6.47 -3.63
C GLU A 31 -4.77 5.40 -3.99
N ILE A 32 -3.60 5.87 -4.44
CA ILE A 32 -2.46 4.99 -4.73
C ILE A 32 -1.53 5.03 -3.53
N VAL A 33 -1.17 3.85 -3.05
CA VAL A 33 -0.27 3.66 -1.92
C VAL A 33 0.97 2.94 -2.42
N THR A 34 2.13 3.51 -2.14
CA THR A 34 3.42 2.89 -2.45
C THR A 34 3.97 2.24 -1.19
N LEU A 35 4.17 0.92 -1.25
CA LEU A 35 4.65 0.09 -0.15
C LEU A 35 5.88 -0.69 -0.59
N THR A 36 6.80 -0.95 0.30
CA THR A 36 7.92 -1.85 0.11
C THR A 36 7.57 -3.25 0.59
N ARG A 37 8.44 -4.22 0.29
CA ARG A 37 8.33 -5.58 0.84
C ARG A 37 8.34 -5.58 2.37
N GLU A 38 9.07 -4.66 3.02
CA GLU A 38 9.15 -4.61 4.47
C GLU A 38 7.80 -4.30 5.11
N GLU A 39 7.08 -3.29 4.61
CA GLU A 39 5.77 -2.94 5.17
C GLU A 39 4.73 -4.04 4.93
N LEU A 40 4.77 -4.70 3.77
CA LEU A 40 3.90 -5.83 3.46
C LEU A 40 4.15 -7.00 4.41
N GLU A 41 5.41 -7.37 4.63
CA GLU A 41 5.77 -8.45 5.54
C GLU A 41 5.44 -8.11 7.01
N ALA A 42 5.64 -6.86 7.42
CA ALA A 42 5.27 -6.38 8.75
C ALA A 42 3.75 -6.43 8.96
N ALA A 43 2.97 -6.07 7.93
CA ALA A 43 1.51 -6.17 7.95
C ALA A 43 1.04 -7.63 8.02
N GLU A 44 1.61 -8.53 7.22
CA GLU A 44 1.28 -9.97 7.21
C GLU A 44 1.57 -10.66 8.55
N ARG A 45 2.63 -10.25 9.25
CA ARG A 45 3.03 -10.83 10.55
C ARG A 45 2.37 -10.17 11.74
N GLU A 46 1.48 -9.18 11.52
CA GLU A 46 0.90 -8.35 12.59
C GLU A 46 1.99 -7.79 13.52
N ALA A 47 3.08 -7.28 12.93
CA ALA A 47 4.22 -6.77 13.68
C ALA A 47 3.84 -5.58 14.57
N ASP A 48 4.54 -5.43 15.71
CA ASP A 48 4.33 -4.30 16.60
C ASP A 48 4.72 -2.98 15.92
N LEU A 49 3.72 -2.14 15.65
CA LEU A 49 3.90 -0.84 15.02
C LEU A 49 4.82 0.09 15.84
N ALA A 50 4.88 -0.06 17.16
CA ALA A 50 5.71 0.79 17.99
C ALA A 50 7.22 0.63 17.72
N ALA A 51 7.62 -0.45 17.04
CA ALA A 51 9.01 -0.67 16.61
C ALA A 51 9.40 0.13 15.36
N TYR A 52 8.44 0.75 14.67
CA TYR A 52 8.66 1.43 13.40
C TYR A 52 8.51 2.96 13.53
N PRO A 53 9.20 3.74 12.68
CA PRO A 53 8.96 5.18 12.56
C PRO A 53 7.50 5.50 12.18
N ASP A 54 6.99 6.66 12.57
CA ASP A 54 5.59 7.05 12.35
C ASP A 54 5.16 6.96 10.87
N TRP A 55 6.02 7.39 9.94
CA TRP A 55 5.76 7.30 8.50
C TRP A 55 5.62 5.85 8.02
N GLN A 56 6.38 4.94 8.61
CA GLN A 56 6.35 3.52 8.26
C GLN A 56 5.19 2.81 8.96
N GLN A 57 4.81 3.25 10.17
CA GLN A 57 3.59 2.76 10.82
C GLN A 57 2.35 3.05 9.99
N GLU A 58 2.26 4.23 9.39
CA GLU A 58 1.16 4.59 8.51
C GLU A 58 1.11 3.71 7.27
N ALA A 59 2.27 3.47 6.63
CA ALA A 59 2.39 2.54 5.51
C ALA A 59 1.99 1.09 5.88
N ILE A 60 2.42 0.59 7.04
CA ILE A 60 2.05 -0.75 7.52
C ILE A 60 0.54 -0.85 7.79
N ARG A 61 -0.11 0.19 8.34
CA ARG A 61 -1.57 0.21 8.52
C ARG A 61 -2.31 0.15 7.18
N GLN A 62 -1.84 0.88 6.18
CA GLN A 62 -2.41 0.83 4.83
C GLN A 62 -2.21 -0.54 4.18
N ALA A 63 -1.03 -1.16 4.39
CA ALA A 63 -0.77 -2.54 3.97
C ALA A 63 -1.72 -3.55 4.64
N GLN A 64 -1.99 -3.41 5.94
CA GLN A 64 -2.95 -4.25 6.66
C GLN A 64 -4.36 -4.12 6.09
N ASP A 65 -4.82 -2.89 5.82
CA ASP A 65 -6.14 -2.64 5.23
C ASP A 65 -6.24 -3.21 3.80
N LEU A 66 -5.15 -3.13 3.03
CA LEU A 66 -5.06 -3.72 1.70
C LEU A 66 -5.15 -5.26 1.73
N LEU A 67 -4.47 -5.90 2.67
CA LEU A 67 -4.54 -7.36 2.86
C LEU A 67 -5.93 -7.79 3.33
N ALA A 68 -6.55 -7.03 4.23
CA ALA A 68 -7.89 -7.30 4.75
C ALA A 68 -9.00 -7.08 3.70
N SER A 69 -8.85 -6.09 2.83
CA SER A 69 -9.82 -5.76 1.77
C SER A 69 -9.85 -6.76 0.61
N GLY A 70 -8.98 -7.79 0.63
CA GLY A 70 -9.02 -8.85 -0.36
C GLY A 70 -8.39 -8.44 -1.69
N ALA A 71 -7.34 -7.61 -1.67
CA ALA A 71 -6.34 -7.59 -2.74
C ALA A 71 -5.53 -8.91 -2.77
N ALA A 72 -6.24 -10.03 -2.64
CA ALA A 72 -5.75 -11.35 -2.89
C ALA A 72 -5.49 -11.44 -4.39
N LYS A 73 -4.21 -11.59 -4.75
CA LYS A 73 -3.72 -12.32 -5.93
C LYS A 73 -4.80 -12.56 -6.98
N ARG A 74 -4.94 -11.63 -7.94
CA ARG A 74 -5.53 -11.96 -9.23
C ARG A 74 -4.45 -11.91 -10.29
#